data_AF-A0A2E3NHT5-F1
#
_entry.id   AF-A0A2E3NHT5-F1
#
_cell.length_a   1.000
_cell.length_b   1.000
_cell.length_c   1.000
_cell.angle_alpha   90.00
_cell.angle_beta   90.00
_cell.angle_gamma   90.00
#
_symmetry.space_group_name_H-M   'P 1'
#
loop_
_entity.id
_entity.type
_entity.pdbx_description
1 polymer ?
#
loop_
_entity_poly.entity_id
_entity_poly.type
_entity_poly.pdbx_seq_one_letter_code
_entity_poly.pdbx_strand_id
1 'polypeptide(L)'
;MAETADSQTLEEVHASFRQQVADAAVGAGGIAALFDGLPPALRAGLVRRLGRRDQRDLYAKVEGYAPVGLVDLVPSERGDLEEVRHLGLNTLPAFRVFEKRFCRLPGTDAAKPDRLAGYNFQTMAFVTGPGYFVAVEDENTREVLVDYNRLPEAHPPAWPEVRSNERGLSRFVYGFMVDRVRRVSEHVTIGSAARKGKEMGSYFVLTRDDG
;
A
#
# COMPACT_ATOMS: atom_id res chain seq x y z
N MET A 1 19.29 25.13 -3.84
CA MET A 1 20.42 24.29 -3.40
C MET A 1 19.94 23.04 -2.68
N ALA A 2 19.11 23.14 -1.64
CA ALA A 2 18.53 21.96 -0.95
C ALA A 2 17.68 21.07 -1.88
N GLU A 3 16.75 21.65 -2.64
CA GLU A 3 15.87 20.90 -3.58
C GLU A 3 16.65 20.15 -4.68
N THR A 4 17.79 20.69 -5.10
CA THR A 4 18.69 20.05 -6.08
C THR A 4 19.45 18.88 -5.47
N ALA A 5 19.92 19.02 -4.23
CA ALA A 5 20.59 17.95 -3.49
C ALA A 5 19.64 16.78 -3.22
N ASP A 6 18.41 17.06 -2.79
CA ASP A 6 17.38 16.03 -2.56
C ASP A 6 17.02 15.28 -3.84
N SER A 7 16.95 15.99 -4.98
CA SER A 7 16.70 15.34 -6.29
C SER A 7 17.84 14.41 -6.71
N GLN A 8 19.09 14.83 -6.50
CA GLN A 8 20.27 14.00 -6.82
C GLN A 8 20.34 12.77 -5.91
N THR A 9 20.19 12.95 -4.60
CA THR A 9 20.14 11.83 -3.65
C THR A 9 19.03 10.85 -4.02
N LEU A 10 17.86 11.34 -4.43
CA LEU A 10 16.77 10.48 -4.84
C LEU A 10 17.06 9.71 -6.16
N GLU A 11 17.86 10.28 -7.06
CA GLU A 11 18.31 9.56 -8.27
C GLU A 11 19.30 8.45 -7.92
N GLU A 12 20.27 8.73 -7.06
CA GLU A 12 21.27 7.77 -6.59
C GLU A 12 20.61 6.59 -5.86
N VAL A 13 19.67 6.89 -4.97
CA VAL A 13 18.88 5.88 -4.25
C VAL A 13 18.03 5.04 -5.20
N HIS A 14 17.37 5.64 -6.19
CA HIS A 14 16.58 4.89 -7.18
C HIS A 14 17.47 4.01 -8.07
N ALA A 15 18.68 4.46 -8.43
CA ALA A 15 19.65 3.65 -9.14
C ALA A 15 20.11 2.45 -8.29
N SER A 16 20.44 2.67 -7.02
CA SER A 16 20.80 1.61 -6.06
C SER A 16 19.68 0.58 -5.91
N PHE A 17 18.43 1.04 -5.75
CA PHE A 17 17.26 0.16 -5.71
C PHE A 17 17.19 -0.74 -6.95
N ARG A 18 17.31 -0.17 -8.16
CA ARG A 18 17.21 -0.94 -9.41
C ARG A 18 18.33 -1.97 -9.53
N GLN A 19 19.54 -1.62 -9.10
CA GLN A 19 20.67 -2.55 -9.06
C GLN A 19 20.37 -3.72 -8.12
N GLN A 20 19.91 -3.44 -6.89
CA GLN A 20 19.60 -4.46 -5.89
C GLN A 20 18.46 -5.40 -6.30
N VAL A 21 17.39 -4.87 -6.90
CA VAL A 21 16.28 -5.70 -7.40
C VAL A 21 16.75 -6.64 -8.51
N ALA A 22 17.57 -6.15 -9.44
CA ALA A 22 18.08 -6.93 -10.55
C ALA A 22 19.16 -7.95 -10.15
N ASP A 23 19.90 -7.70 -9.07
CA ASP A 23 20.97 -8.59 -8.60
C ASP A 23 20.39 -9.81 -7.87
N ALA A 24 20.57 -11.01 -8.45
CA ALA A 24 20.11 -12.27 -7.87
C ALA A 24 20.76 -12.60 -6.52
N ALA A 25 21.95 -12.08 -6.22
CA ALA A 25 22.63 -12.28 -4.94
C ALA A 25 22.02 -11.42 -3.82
N VAL A 26 21.35 -10.32 -4.15
CA VAL A 26 20.66 -9.47 -3.18
C VAL A 26 19.28 -10.06 -2.91
N GLY A 27 19.06 -10.57 -1.70
CA GLY A 27 17.75 -10.99 -1.23
C GLY A 27 16.84 -9.81 -0.85
N ALA A 28 15.57 -10.10 -0.56
CA ALA A 28 14.61 -9.08 -0.13
C ALA A 28 15.03 -8.29 1.13
N GLY A 29 15.83 -8.89 2.02
CA GLY A 29 16.38 -8.20 3.18
C GLY A 29 17.33 -7.03 2.84
N GLY A 30 18.07 -7.09 1.73
CA GLY A 30 18.88 -5.97 1.28
C GLY A 30 18.01 -4.79 0.83
N ILE A 31 16.91 -5.09 0.14
CA ILE A 31 15.93 -4.09 -0.29
C ILE A 31 15.22 -3.47 0.93
N ALA A 32 14.86 -4.29 1.91
CA ALA A 32 14.28 -3.81 3.17
C ALA A 32 15.22 -2.82 3.87
N ALA A 33 16.50 -3.20 4.02
CA ALA A 33 17.52 -2.35 4.64
C ALA A 33 17.71 -1.02 3.90
N LEU A 34 17.61 -1.01 2.56
CA LEU A 34 17.62 0.23 1.78
C LEU A 34 16.46 1.14 2.17
N PHE A 35 15.22 0.64 2.20
CA PHE A 35 14.04 1.47 2.52
C PHE A 35 14.00 1.93 3.98
N ASP A 36 14.39 1.07 4.92
CA ASP A 36 14.37 1.36 6.35
C ASP A 36 15.47 2.37 6.73
N GLY A 37 16.60 2.37 6.00
CA GLY A 37 17.66 3.37 6.15
C GLY A 37 17.35 4.76 5.59
N LEU A 38 16.26 4.92 4.83
CA LEU A 38 15.88 6.23 4.26
C LEU A 38 15.06 7.06 5.25
N PRO A 39 15.29 8.39 5.32
CA PRO A 39 14.36 9.32 5.94
C PRO A 39 12.97 9.25 5.29
N PRO A 40 11.88 9.55 6.03
CA PRO A 40 10.51 9.43 5.52
C PRO A 40 10.25 10.12 4.18
N ALA A 41 10.77 11.34 3.99
CA ALA A 41 10.60 12.09 2.75
C ALA A 41 11.29 11.42 1.55
N LEU A 42 12.51 10.90 1.72
CA LEU A 42 13.22 10.19 0.66
C LEU A 42 12.60 8.82 0.37
N ARG A 43 12.07 8.14 1.39
CA ARG A 43 11.33 6.89 1.25
C ARG A 43 10.07 7.10 0.39
N ALA A 44 9.26 8.12 0.71
CA ALA A 44 8.08 8.47 -0.09
C ALA A 44 8.46 8.92 -1.50
N GLY A 45 9.53 9.70 -1.65
CA GLY A 45 10.10 10.07 -2.94
C GLY A 45 10.48 8.85 -3.79
N LEU A 46 11.13 7.86 -3.18
CA LEU A 46 11.55 6.64 -3.87
C LEU A 46 10.33 5.83 -4.32
N VAL A 47 9.35 5.61 -3.43
CA VAL A 47 8.07 4.96 -3.76
C VAL A 47 7.41 5.63 -4.97
N ARG A 48 7.40 6.97 -5.01
CA ARG A 48 6.81 7.76 -6.09
C ARG A 48 7.60 7.71 -7.42
N ARG A 49 8.81 7.13 -7.43
CA ARG A 49 9.61 6.91 -8.64
C ARG A 49 9.55 5.49 -9.20
N LEU A 50 9.01 4.52 -8.46
CA LEU A 50 9.00 3.13 -8.89
C LEU A 50 8.09 2.91 -10.11
N GLY A 51 8.70 2.66 -11.27
CA GLY A 51 8.01 2.40 -12.52
C GLY A 51 7.31 1.03 -12.55
N ARG A 52 6.60 0.73 -13.64
CA ARG A 52 5.91 -0.57 -13.79
C ARG A 52 6.86 -1.77 -13.68
N ARG A 53 8.06 -1.67 -14.27
CA ARG A 53 9.08 -2.72 -14.17
C ARG A 53 9.59 -2.87 -12.75
N ASP A 54 9.95 -1.76 -12.12
CA ASP A 54 10.43 -1.71 -10.74
C ASP A 54 9.45 -2.41 -9.78
N GLN A 55 8.15 -2.09 -9.87
CA GLN A 55 7.14 -2.67 -9.00
C GLN A 55 6.90 -4.16 -9.29
N ARG A 56 6.85 -4.57 -10.56
CA ARG A 56 6.75 -5.99 -10.91
C ARG A 56 7.92 -6.79 -10.36
N ASP A 57 9.13 -6.31 -10.59
CA ASP A 57 10.36 -7.00 -10.20
C ASP A 57 10.46 -7.04 -8.66
N LEU A 58 10.09 -5.95 -7.98
CA LEU A 58 9.99 -5.90 -6.51
C LEU A 58 8.96 -6.89 -5.96
N TYR A 59 7.76 -6.95 -6.54
CA TYR A 59 6.69 -7.84 -6.05
C TYR A 59 7.09 -9.31 -6.12
N ALA A 60 7.80 -9.70 -7.19
CA ALA A 60 8.38 -11.03 -7.31
C ALA A 60 9.52 -11.25 -6.31
N LYS A 61 10.40 -10.25 -6.13
CA LYS A 61 11.59 -10.33 -5.27
C LYS A 61 11.26 -10.53 -3.79
N VAL A 62 10.14 -9.99 -3.31
CA VAL A 62 9.72 -10.07 -1.90
C VAL A 62 8.74 -11.22 -1.62
N GLU A 63 8.50 -12.10 -2.59
CA GLU A 63 7.67 -13.29 -2.39
C GLU A 63 8.22 -14.17 -1.26
N GLY A 64 7.39 -14.43 -0.24
CA GLY A 64 7.76 -15.27 0.89
C GLY A 64 8.81 -14.69 1.83
N TYR A 65 9.22 -13.42 1.66
CA TYR A 65 10.30 -12.80 2.43
C TYR A 65 10.00 -12.71 3.94
N ALA A 66 8.97 -11.97 4.31
CA ALA A 66 8.59 -11.73 5.70
C ALA A 66 7.07 -11.49 5.78
N PRO A 67 6.42 -11.88 6.89
CA PRO A 67 4.98 -11.69 7.04
C PRO A 67 4.64 -10.20 7.07
N VAL A 68 3.48 -9.83 6.55
CA VAL A 68 2.84 -8.54 6.84
C VAL A 68 1.52 -8.81 7.56
N GLY A 69 1.35 -8.20 8.72
CA GLY A 69 0.15 -8.23 9.51
C GLY A 69 -0.57 -6.88 9.51
N LEU A 70 -1.77 -6.84 10.08
CA LEU A 70 -2.56 -5.62 10.14
C LEU A 70 -1.92 -4.54 11.03
N VAL A 71 -1.18 -4.94 12.07
CA VAL A 71 -0.41 -4.02 12.92
C VAL A 71 0.73 -3.31 12.16
N ASP A 72 1.21 -3.88 11.06
CA ASP A 72 2.18 -3.21 10.20
C ASP A 72 1.53 -2.16 9.30
N LEU A 73 0.21 -2.22 9.10
CA LEU A 73 -0.53 -1.22 8.34
C LEU A 73 -1.08 -0.12 9.26
N VAL A 74 -1.56 -0.51 10.45
CA VAL A 74 -2.03 0.38 11.50
C VAL A 74 -1.38 -0.05 12.81
N PRO A 75 -0.31 0.64 13.24
CA PRO A 75 0.38 0.30 14.47
C PRO A 75 -0.52 0.31 15.70
N SER A 76 -0.20 -0.54 16.68
CA SER A 76 -1.02 -0.79 17.88
C SER A 76 -1.25 0.44 18.75
N GLU A 77 -0.34 1.40 18.69
CA GLU A 77 -0.37 2.68 19.38
C GLU A 77 -1.39 3.67 18.79
N ARG A 78 -1.86 3.42 17.55
CA ARG A 78 -2.90 4.24 16.92
C ARG A 78 -4.26 3.94 17.52
N GLY A 79 -5.00 4.99 17.83
CA GLY A 79 -6.34 4.91 18.40
C GLY A 79 -7.36 4.27 17.47
N ASP A 80 -8.51 3.88 18.04
CA ASP A 80 -9.66 3.42 17.27
C ASP A 80 -10.11 4.54 16.33
N LEU A 81 -10.35 4.20 15.06
CA LEU A 81 -10.73 5.18 14.02
C LEU A 81 -9.70 6.31 13.84
N GLU A 82 -8.45 6.10 14.26
CA GLU A 82 -7.37 7.01 13.93
C GLU A 82 -6.82 6.68 12.53
N GLU A 83 -6.78 7.68 11.64
CA GLU A 83 -6.33 7.50 10.26
C GLU A 83 -4.80 7.31 10.20
N VAL A 84 -4.38 6.23 9.54
CA VAL A 84 -3.00 6.00 9.10
C VAL A 84 -2.93 6.12 7.59
N ARG A 85 -2.11 7.06 7.11
CA ARG A 85 -1.93 7.31 5.68
C ARG A 85 -0.83 6.44 5.11
N HIS A 86 -1.08 5.91 3.92
CA HIS A 86 -0.13 5.13 3.15
C HIS A 86 0.03 5.78 1.79
N LEU A 87 1.16 6.45 1.57
CA LEU A 87 1.44 7.22 0.36
C LEU A 87 1.86 6.27 -0.77
N GLY A 88 1.09 6.26 -1.85
CA GLY A 88 1.21 5.23 -2.87
C GLY A 88 1.51 5.71 -4.28
N LEU A 89 1.97 4.76 -5.10
CA LEU A 89 2.07 4.87 -6.56
C LEU A 89 1.65 3.54 -7.21
N ASN A 90 0.71 3.57 -8.16
CA ASN A 90 0.28 2.41 -8.93
C ASN A 90 0.81 2.42 -10.38
N THR A 91 0.72 1.26 -11.03
CA THR A 91 1.14 1.05 -12.42
C THR A 91 0.03 1.28 -13.46
N LEU A 92 -1.10 1.86 -13.07
CA LEU A 92 -2.22 2.17 -13.97
C LEU A 92 -1.85 3.34 -14.90
N PRO A 93 -2.52 3.49 -16.06
CA PRO A 93 -2.21 4.57 -17.00
C PRO A 93 -2.63 5.96 -16.50
N ALA A 94 -3.56 6.04 -15.55
CA ALA A 94 -4.07 7.29 -14.96
C ALA A 94 -4.23 7.13 -13.44
N PHE A 95 -4.32 8.26 -12.72
CA PHE A 95 -4.53 8.27 -11.26
C PHE A 95 -3.48 7.45 -10.51
N ARG A 96 -2.22 7.59 -10.95
CA ARG A 96 -1.10 6.79 -10.46
C ARG A 96 -0.74 7.07 -9.02
N VAL A 97 -0.83 8.34 -8.65
CA VAL A 97 -0.54 8.85 -7.33
C VAL A 97 -1.82 8.78 -6.49
N PHE A 98 -1.73 8.10 -5.35
CA PHE A 98 -2.87 7.92 -4.45
C PHE A 98 -2.38 7.71 -3.01
N GLU A 99 -3.32 7.65 -2.09
CA GLU A 99 -3.12 7.18 -0.72
C GLU A 99 -4.10 6.04 -0.46
N LYS A 100 -3.67 5.02 0.29
CA LYS A 100 -4.60 4.21 1.06
C LYS A 100 -4.65 4.79 2.47
N ARG A 101 -5.85 4.92 3.02
CA ARG A 101 -6.05 5.38 4.38
C ARG A 101 -6.71 4.26 5.15
N PHE A 102 -6.06 3.85 6.22
CA PHE A 102 -6.51 2.76 7.07
C PHE A 102 -6.86 3.30 8.44
N CYS A 103 -7.73 2.59 9.16
CA CYS A 103 -7.88 2.77 10.59
C CYS A 103 -8.26 1.45 11.25
N ARG A 104 -7.92 1.31 12.53
CA ARG A 104 -8.37 0.19 13.35
C ARG A 104 -9.84 0.38 13.75
N LEU A 105 -10.62 -0.70 13.70
CA LEU A 105 -12.03 -0.67 14.10
C LEU A 105 -12.17 -0.71 15.64
N PRO A 106 -13.19 -0.06 16.21
CA PRO A 106 -13.44 -0.13 17.64
C PRO A 106 -13.72 -1.54 18.15
N GLY A 107 -13.33 -1.81 19.39
CA GLY A 107 -13.58 -3.10 20.05
C GLY A 107 -12.74 -4.26 19.51
N THR A 108 -11.71 -3.98 18.71
CA THR A 108 -10.71 -4.98 18.27
C THR A 108 -9.45 -4.88 19.13
N ASP A 109 -8.74 -5.99 19.32
CA ASP A 109 -7.44 -6.01 20.01
C ASP A 109 -6.43 -5.16 19.23
N ALA A 110 -5.82 -4.18 19.88
CA ALA A 110 -4.87 -3.27 19.25
C ALA A 110 -3.60 -3.97 18.77
N ALA A 111 -3.16 -5.03 19.46
CA ALA A 111 -1.97 -5.79 19.09
C ALA A 111 -2.27 -6.90 18.06
N LYS A 112 -3.54 -7.24 17.88
CA LYS A 112 -3.99 -8.28 16.95
C LYS A 112 -5.40 -8.01 16.42
N PRO A 113 -5.59 -6.92 15.64
CA PRO A 113 -6.89 -6.66 15.05
C PRO A 113 -7.23 -7.78 14.06
N ASP A 114 -8.51 -8.13 13.95
CA ASP A 114 -8.99 -9.13 13.00
C ASP A 114 -9.23 -8.53 11.61
N ARG A 115 -9.50 -7.22 11.56
CA ARG A 115 -9.70 -6.47 10.32
C ARG A 115 -9.43 -4.98 10.50
N LEU A 116 -9.07 -4.31 9.40
CA LEU A 116 -8.98 -2.85 9.32
C LEU A 116 -10.01 -2.29 8.34
N ALA A 117 -10.49 -1.09 8.60
CA ALA A 117 -11.24 -0.31 7.62
C ALA A 117 -10.28 0.52 6.78
N GLY A 118 -10.63 0.76 5.51
CA GLY A 118 -9.91 1.74 4.72
C GLY A 118 -10.62 2.21 3.46
N TYR A 119 -10.04 3.23 2.84
CA TYR A 119 -10.46 3.75 1.55
C TYR A 119 -9.27 4.31 0.76
N ASN A 120 -9.47 4.55 -0.53
CA ASN A 120 -8.48 5.19 -1.39
C ASN A 120 -8.74 6.69 -1.50
N PHE A 121 -7.71 7.49 -1.23
CA PHE A 121 -7.74 8.93 -1.43
C PHE A 121 -6.89 9.32 -2.64
N GLN A 122 -7.46 10.14 -3.52
CA GLN A 122 -6.77 10.75 -4.65
C GLN A 122 -7.51 12.02 -5.07
N THR A 123 -6.84 12.91 -5.79
CA THR A 123 -7.40 14.21 -6.22
C THR A 123 -8.71 14.09 -7.02
N MET A 124 -8.90 12.99 -7.76
CA MET A 124 -10.09 12.74 -8.57
C MET A 124 -11.05 11.70 -7.96
N ALA A 125 -10.99 11.50 -6.63
CA ALA A 125 -11.86 10.56 -5.90
C ALA A 125 -13.35 10.90 -6.04
N PHE A 126 -13.71 12.17 -6.31
CA PHE A 126 -15.11 12.55 -6.56
C PHE A 126 -15.70 11.91 -7.82
N VAL A 127 -14.87 11.54 -8.81
CA VAL A 127 -15.30 10.91 -10.06
C VAL A 127 -15.30 9.38 -9.94
N THR A 128 -14.26 8.82 -9.33
CA THR A 128 -14.04 7.37 -9.26
C THR A 128 -14.71 6.71 -8.05
N GLY A 129 -15.11 7.52 -7.07
CA GLY A 129 -15.55 7.07 -5.75
C GLY A 129 -14.36 6.83 -4.79
N PRO A 130 -14.63 6.77 -3.48
CA PRO A 130 -13.61 6.63 -2.45
C PRO A 130 -12.95 5.24 -2.43
N GLY A 131 -13.55 4.21 -3.06
CA GLY A 131 -12.96 2.88 -3.11
C GLY A 131 -12.73 2.29 -1.73
N TYR A 132 -13.81 2.18 -0.94
CA TYR A 132 -13.78 1.59 0.40
C TYR A 132 -13.40 0.11 0.36
N PHE A 133 -12.73 -0.37 1.40
CA PHE A 133 -12.31 -1.77 1.52
C PHE A 133 -12.21 -2.18 2.99
N VAL A 134 -12.11 -3.50 3.21
CA VAL A 134 -11.69 -4.09 4.48
C VAL A 134 -10.39 -4.85 4.26
N ALA A 135 -9.40 -4.64 5.14
CA ALA A 135 -8.15 -5.40 5.11
C ALA A 135 -8.17 -6.53 6.13
N VAL A 136 -7.72 -7.73 5.75
CA VAL A 136 -7.61 -8.92 6.59
C VAL A 136 -6.31 -9.66 6.31
N GLU A 137 -5.78 -10.39 7.29
CA GLU A 137 -4.63 -11.28 7.06
C GLU A 137 -5.06 -12.53 6.30
N ASP A 138 -4.21 -13.02 5.39
CA ASP A 138 -4.29 -14.35 4.79
C ASP A 138 -3.32 -15.27 5.53
N GLU A 139 -3.87 -16.11 6.41
CA GLU A 139 -3.08 -17.02 7.24
C GLU A 139 -2.26 -18.03 6.42
N ASN A 140 -2.68 -18.33 5.18
CA ASN A 140 -1.98 -19.30 4.33
C ASN A 140 -0.72 -18.72 3.71
N THR A 141 -0.75 -17.44 3.33
CA THR A 141 0.35 -16.79 2.61
C THR A 141 1.16 -15.85 3.49
N ARG A 142 0.66 -15.50 4.69
CA ARG A 142 1.23 -14.51 5.61
C ARG A 142 1.31 -13.11 4.97
N GLU A 143 0.29 -12.79 4.19
CA GLU A 143 0.09 -11.54 3.47
C GLU A 143 -1.18 -10.85 3.98
N VAL A 144 -1.43 -9.60 3.56
CA VAL A 144 -2.71 -8.92 3.81
C VAL A 144 -3.52 -8.85 2.52
N LEU A 145 -4.81 -9.16 2.63
CA LEU A 145 -5.79 -8.97 1.56
C LEU A 145 -6.56 -7.67 1.79
N VAL A 146 -6.56 -6.79 0.79
CA VAL A 146 -7.43 -5.61 0.75
C VAL A 146 -8.63 -5.94 -0.12
N ASP A 147 -9.77 -6.20 0.53
CA ASP A 147 -10.99 -6.68 -0.12
C ASP A 147 -11.99 -5.54 -0.38
N TYR A 148 -12.16 -5.18 -1.65
CA TYR A 148 -13.08 -4.13 -2.11
C TYR A 148 -14.53 -4.56 -2.21
N ASN A 149 -14.81 -5.85 -2.00
CA ASN A 149 -16.17 -6.39 -1.96
C ASN A 149 -16.80 -6.21 -0.57
N ARG A 150 -15.98 -5.84 0.43
CA ARG A 150 -16.39 -5.59 1.79
C ARG A 150 -16.37 -4.10 2.08
N LEU A 151 -17.40 -3.63 2.77
CA LEU A 151 -17.49 -2.26 3.26
C LEU A 151 -17.21 -2.26 4.77
N PRO A 152 -16.52 -1.23 5.29
CA PRO A 152 -16.33 -1.11 6.72
C PRO A 152 -17.66 -0.75 7.41
N GLU A 153 -17.83 -1.27 8.62
CA GLU A 153 -19.02 -1.02 9.47
C GLU A 153 -18.93 0.33 10.20
N ALA A 154 -17.70 0.83 10.40
CA ALA A 154 -17.41 2.11 11.00
C ALA A 154 -16.19 2.75 10.31
N HIS A 155 -16.14 4.08 10.32
CA HIS A 155 -15.02 4.84 9.80
C HIS A 155 -14.90 6.18 10.55
N PRO A 156 -13.75 6.87 10.45
CA PRO A 156 -13.58 8.20 11.01
C PRO A 156 -14.61 9.18 10.43
N PRO A 157 -15.21 10.09 11.23
CA PRO A 157 -16.24 11.01 10.75
C PRO A 157 -15.82 11.92 9.59
N ALA A 158 -14.52 12.18 9.45
CA ALA A 158 -13.95 13.01 8.40
C ALA A 158 -13.86 12.32 7.03
N TRP A 159 -14.01 10.99 6.97
CA TRP A 159 -13.96 10.27 5.71
C TRP A 159 -15.25 10.48 4.89
N PRO A 160 -15.18 10.37 3.54
CA PRO A 160 -16.38 10.46 2.70
C PRO A 160 -17.43 9.43 3.09
N GLU A 161 -18.70 9.70 2.84
CA GLU A 161 -19.77 8.71 3.07
C GLU A 161 -19.46 7.35 2.40
N VAL A 162 -19.69 6.26 3.12
CA VAL A 162 -19.46 4.90 2.59
C VAL A 162 -20.37 4.64 1.40
N ARG A 163 -19.76 4.28 0.27
CA ARG A 163 -20.46 3.91 -0.96
C ARG A 163 -19.98 2.55 -1.44
N SER A 164 -20.94 1.71 -1.82
CA SER A 164 -20.63 0.42 -2.43
C SER A 164 -19.81 0.59 -3.71
N ASN A 165 -18.78 -0.24 -3.85
CA ASN A 165 -17.99 -0.35 -5.07
C ASN A 165 -18.71 -1.15 -6.16
N GLU A 166 -19.94 -1.63 -5.95
CA GLU A 166 -20.60 -2.54 -6.91
C GLU A 166 -21.52 -1.83 -7.90
N ARG A 167 -21.70 -0.51 -7.79
CA ARG A 167 -22.63 0.27 -8.61
C ARG A 167 -21.93 1.48 -9.26
N GLY A 168 -22.33 1.84 -10.48
CA GLY A 168 -21.77 3.00 -11.19
C GLY A 168 -20.30 2.82 -11.61
N LEU A 169 -19.57 3.93 -11.76
CA LEU A 169 -18.17 3.95 -12.22
C LEU A 169 -17.21 3.23 -11.26
N SER A 170 -17.50 3.23 -9.95
CA SER A 170 -16.68 2.55 -8.94
C SER A 170 -16.61 1.03 -9.17
N ARG A 171 -17.65 0.42 -9.76
CA ARG A 171 -17.65 -1.00 -10.14
C ARG A 171 -16.56 -1.36 -11.13
N PHE A 172 -16.29 -0.49 -12.09
CA PHE A 172 -15.25 -0.76 -13.09
C PHE A 172 -13.85 -0.59 -12.52
N VAL A 173 -13.69 0.24 -11.48
CA VAL A 173 -12.42 0.49 -10.81
C VAL A 173 -12.15 -0.57 -9.74
N TYR A 174 -13.05 -0.74 -8.78
CA TYR A 174 -12.83 -1.52 -7.56
C TYR A 174 -13.67 -2.82 -7.47
N GLY A 175 -14.73 -2.96 -8.27
CA GLY A 175 -15.62 -4.12 -8.17
C GLY A 175 -14.91 -5.46 -8.40
N PHE A 176 -15.16 -6.43 -7.52
CA PHE A 176 -14.57 -7.78 -7.55
C PHE A 176 -13.06 -7.83 -7.39
N MET A 177 -12.47 -6.76 -6.85
CA MET A 177 -11.03 -6.65 -6.65
C MET A 177 -10.64 -7.09 -5.24
N VAL A 178 -9.54 -7.83 -5.16
CA VAL A 178 -8.81 -8.10 -3.92
C VAL A 178 -7.35 -7.81 -4.22
N ASP A 179 -6.75 -6.86 -3.50
CA ASP A 179 -5.31 -6.64 -3.59
C ASP A 179 -4.61 -7.56 -2.59
N ARG A 180 -3.54 -8.22 -3.03
CA ARG A 180 -2.64 -8.99 -2.16
C ARG A 180 -1.42 -8.14 -1.84
N VAL A 181 -1.16 -7.90 -0.57
CA VAL A 181 -0.11 -7.00 -0.07
C VAL A 181 0.99 -7.81 0.60
N ARG A 182 2.24 -7.55 0.19
CA ARG A 182 3.47 -8.16 0.69
C ARG A 182 4.33 -7.13 1.43
N ARG A 183 5.09 -7.60 2.42
CA ARG A 183 6.10 -6.79 3.09
C ARG A 183 7.26 -6.48 2.14
N VAL A 184 7.70 -5.22 2.12
CA VAL A 184 8.98 -4.83 1.53
C VAL A 184 9.97 -4.46 2.62
N SER A 185 9.56 -3.60 3.55
CA SER A 185 10.35 -3.13 4.69
C SER A 185 9.42 -2.83 5.87
N GLU A 186 9.91 -2.25 6.97
CA GLU A 186 9.07 -1.86 8.11
C GLU A 186 7.92 -0.92 7.71
N HIS A 187 8.21 0.06 6.86
CA HIS A 187 7.26 1.10 6.47
C HIS A 187 6.73 0.93 5.05
N VAL A 188 7.25 -0.04 4.28
CA VAL A 188 6.96 -0.17 2.85
C VAL A 188 6.29 -1.51 2.56
N THR A 189 5.21 -1.44 1.80
CA THR A 189 4.49 -2.60 1.30
C THR A 189 4.29 -2.50 -0.21
N ILE A 190 4.13 -3.66 -0.85
CA ILE A 190 3.81 -3.74 -2.28
C ILE A 190 2.62 -4.66 -2.48
N GLY A 191 1.67 -4.24 -3.30
CA GLY A 191 0.51 -5.04 -3.64
C GLY A 191 0.34 -5.31 -5.12
N SER A 192 -0.36 -6.41 -5.42
CA SER A 192 -0.86 -6.75 -6.74
C SER A 192 -2.37 -6.93 -6.72
N ALA A 193 -3.04 -6.43 -7.75
CA ALA A 193 -4.50 -6.51 -7.84
C ALA A 193 -4.93 -7.80 -8.53
N ALA A 194 -5.82 -8.55 -7.90
CA ALA A 194 -6.56 -9.65 -8.50
C ALA A 194 -8.04 -9.27 -8.66
N ARG A 195 -8.67 -9.68 -9.77
CA ARG A 195 -10.10 -9.51 -9.98
C ARG A 195 -10.74 -10.86 -10.29
N LYS A 196 -11.77 -11.22 -9.51
CA LYS A 196 -12.43 -12.54 -9.61
C LYS A 196 -11.41 -13.70 -9.57
N GLY A 197 -10.43 -13.60 -8.67
CA GLY A 197 -9.37 -14.60 -8.50
C GLY A 197 -8.28 -14.62 -9.58
N LYS A 198 -8.29 -13.69 -10.54
CA LYS A 198 -7.25 -13.59 -11.58
C LYS A 198 -6.37 -12.37 -11.37
N GLU A 199 -5.06 -12.60 -11.30
CA GLU A 199 -4.06 -11.53 -11.26
C GLU A 199 -4.17 -10.61 -12.48
N MET A 200 -4.16 -9.30 -12.25
CA MET A 200 -4.34 -8.30 -13.31
C MET A 200 -3.02 -7.78 -13.90
N GLY A 201 -1.89 -8.13 -13.28
CA GLY A 201 -0.57 -7.59 -13.67
C GLY A 201 -0.44 -6.09 -13.43
N SER A 202 -1.22 -5.55 -12.48
CA SER A 202 -1.12 -4.19 -11.98
C SER A 202 -0.64 -4.20 -10.54
N TYR A 203 0.35 -3.38 -10.26
CA TYR A 203 1.00 -3.28 -8.95
C TYR A 203 0.80 -1.90 -8.35
N PHE A 204 1.01 -1.81 -7.04
CA PHE A 204 1.16 -0.55 -6.34
C PHE A 204 2.15 -0.71 -5.18
N VAL A 205 2.91 0.32 -4.88
CA VAL A 205 3.74 0.41 -3.68
C VAL A 205 3.19 1.46 -2.76
N LEU A 206 3.27 1.21 -1.45
CA LEU A 206 2.85 2.10 -0.38
C LEU A 206 4.01 2.33 0.58
N THR A 207 4.16 3.55 1.07
CA THR A 207 4.91 3.83 2.31
C THR A 207 3.94 4.34 3.37
N ARG A 208 4.01 3.78 4.57
CA ARG A 208 3.27 4.29 5.74
C ARG A 208 3.83 5.65 6.15
N ASP A 209 2.93 6.55 6.50
CA ASP A 209 3.18 7.87 7.06
C ASP A 209 2.96 7.77 8.58
N ASP A 210 4.06 7.74 9.35
CA ASP A 210 4.02 7.45 10.79
C ASP A 210 3.69 8.66 11.67
N GLY A 211 3.50 9.84 11.08
CA GLY A 211 3.21 11.09 11.82
C GLY A 211 4.00 12.27 11.30
#